data_AF-A0A8S2RRV9-F1
#
_entry.id   AF-A0A8S2RRV9-F1
#
_cell.length_a   1.000
_cell.length_b   1.000
_cell.length_c   1.000
_cell.angle_alpha   90.00
_cell.angle_beta   90.00
_cell.angle_gamma   90.00
#
_symmetry.space_group_name_H-M   'P 1'
#
loop_
_entity.id
_entity.type
_entity.pdbx_description
1 polymer ?
#
loop_
_entity_poly.entity_id
_entity_poly.type
_entity_poly.pdbx_seq_one_letter_code
_entity_poly.pdbx_strand_id
1 'polypeptide(L)' 'MAATQFKVVSCLNQGNLHIIQLEETIPPFPLIQPVSFVVPPSIKSNPS' A
#
# COMPACT_ATOMS: atom_id res chain seq x y z
N MET A 1 -2.50 -1.00 -6.07
CA MET A 1 -3.29 -1.46 -4.91
C MET A 1 -3.16 -0.42 -3.82
N ALA A 2 -4.27 -0.02 -3.19
CA ALA A 2 -4.23 0.83 -2.00
C ALA A 2 -3.64 0.01 -0.83
N ALA A 3 -2.96 0.67 0.11
CA ALA A 3 -2.58 0.01 1.35
C ALA A 3 -3.84 -0.40 2.13
N THR A 4 -3.74 -1.39 3.02
CA THR A 4 -4.80 -1.80 3.95
C THR A 4 -4.27 -1.72 5.37
N GLN A 5 -5.08 -1.27 6.33
CA GLN A 5 -4.68 -1.17 7.73
C GLN A 5 -5.21 -2.36 8.53
N PHE A 6 -4.35 -2.95 9.36
CA PHE A 6 -4.72 -4.05 10.25
C PHE A 6 -4.39 -3.71 11.70
N LYS A 7 -5.16 -4.26 12.63
CA LYS A 7 -4.90 -4.26 14.07
C LYS A 7 -4.49 -5.66 14.52
N VAL A 8 -3.44 -5.76 15.32
CA VAL A 8 -3.07 -7.02 15.98
C VAL A 8 -4.06 -7.28 17.12
N VAL A 9 -4.72 -8.43 17.08
CA VAL A 9 -5.71 -8.82 18.11
C VAL A 9 -5.27 -9.99 18.97
N SER A 10 -4.35 -10.82 18.48
CA SER A 10 -3.78 -11.93 19.25
C SER A 10 -2.41 -12.32 18.71
N CYS A 11 -1.55 -12.85 19.59
CA CYS A 11 -0.25 -13.39 19.25
C CYS A 11 -0.07 -14.75 19.93
N LEU A 12 0.28 -15.77 19.16
CA LEU A 12 0.67 -17.08 19.67
C LEU A 12 2.15 -17.32 19.36
N ASN A 13 2.91 -17.67 20.39
CA ASN A 13 4.34 -18.00 20.28
C ASN A 13 4.55 -19.47 20.68
N GLN A 14 5.06 -20.28 19.75
CA GLN A 14 5.40 -21.69 19.95
C GLN A 14 6.88 -21.93 19.62
N GLY A 15 7.77 -21.15 20.24
CA GLY A 15 9.23 -21.27 20.07
C GLY A 15 9.68 -20.71 18.73
N ASN A 16 9.73 -21.56 17.70
CA ASN A 16 10.16 -21.18 16.34
C ASN A 16 8.99 -20.71 15.45
N LEU A 17 7.76 -20.81 15.95
CA LEU A 17 6.56 -20.42 15.21
C LEU A 17 5.88 -19.24 15.91
N HIS A 18 5.67 -18.17 15.15
CA HIS A 18 4.93 -16.99 15.57
C HIS A 18 3.70 -16.83 14.69
N ILE A 19 2.52 -16.88 15.31
CA ILE A 19 1.24 -16.65 14.63
C ILE A 19 0.66 -15.35 15.18
N ILE A 20 0.33 -14.43 14.27
CA ILE A 20 -0.28 -13.15 14.61
C ILE A 20 -1.68 -13.15 14.01
N GLN A 21 -2.68 -12.91 14.84
CA GLN A 21 -4.05 -12.70 14.40
C GLN A 21 -4.25 -11.21 14.13
N LEU A 22 -4.73 -10.91 12.93
CA LEU A 22 -4.98 -9.55 12.44
C LEU A 22 -6.48 -9.35 12.20
N GLU A 23 -6.98 -8.18 12.56
CA GLU A 23 -8.30 -7.69 12.18
C GLU A 23 -8.13 -6.54 11.19
N GLU A 24 -8.83 -6.58 10.06
CA GLU A 24 -8.82 -5.47 9.10
C GLU A 24 -9.55 -4.27 9.70
N THR A 25 -8.99 -3.08 9.49
CA THR A 25 -9.53 -1.83 10.06
C THR A 25 -9.70 -0.78 8.98
N ILE A 26 -10.67 0.10 9.20
CA ILE A 26 -10.88 1.27 8.35
C ILE A 26 -9.88 2.34 8.79
N PRO A 27 -9.00 2.82 7.90
CA PRO A 27 -8.03 3.84 8.26
C PRO A 27 -8.73 5.17 8.57
N PRO A 28 -8.25 5.93 9.58
CA PRO A 28 -8.85 7.22 9.95
C PRO A 28 -8.66 8.30 8.88
N PHE A 29 -7.72 8.10 7.96
CA PHE A 29 -7.45 8.98 6.84
C PHE A 29 -7.39 8.17 5.53
N PRO A 30 -7.78 8.77 4.38
CA PRO A 30 -7.63 8.13 3.08
C PRO A 30 -6.17 7.75 2.83
N LEU A 31 -5.93 6.50 2.46
CA LEU A 31 -4.59 6.02 2.14
C LEU A 31 -4.14 6.61 0.80
N ILE A 32 -2.90 7.09 0.76
CA ILE A 32 -2.31 7.67 -0.45
C ILE A 32 -2.33 6.61 -1.54
N GLN A 33 -3.06 6.87 -2.62
CA GLN A 33 -3.06 5.99 -3.79
C GLN A 33 -1.92 6.39 -4.72
N PRO A 34 -1.34 5.43 -5.46
CA PRO A 34 -0.38 5.73 -6.50
C PRO A 34 -1.00 6.71 -7.50
N VAL A 35 -0.34 7.85 -7.72
CA VAL A 35 -0.77 8.81 -8.72
C VAL A 35 -0.28 8.31 -10.08
N SER A 36 -1.20 8.10 -11.01
CA SER A 36 -0.86 7.81 -12.41
C SER A 36 -0.27 9.07 -13.02
N PHE A 37 1.06 9.17 -13.10
CA PHE A 37 1.68 10.21 -13.92
C PHE A 37 1.44 9.86 -15.38
N VAL A 38 0.52 10.56 -16.04
CA VAL A 38 0.48 10.58 -17.50
C VAL A 38 1.67 11.41 -17.93
N VAL A 39 2.76 10.75 -18.34
CA VAL A 39 3.88 11.44 -18.98
C VAL A 39 3.30 12.14 -20.21
N PRO A 40 3.33 13.49 -20.31
CA PRO A 40 2.91 14.15 -21.53
C PRO A 40 3.76 13.62 -22.68
N PRO A 41 3.19 13.28 -23.84
CA PRO A 41 3.98 12.82 -24.96
C PRO A 41 5.03 13.88 -25.26
N SER A 42 6.31 13.52 -25.13
CA SER A 42 7.43 14.40 -25.44
C SER A 42 7.22 14.93 -26.85
N ILE A 43 6.97 16.24 -26.98
CA ILE A 43 6.92 16.91 -28.27
C ILE A 43 8.33 16.73 -28.87
N LYS A 44 8.47 15.79 -29.81
CA LYS A 44 9.67 15.71 -30.65
C LYS A 44 9.72 17.01 -31.44
N SER A 45 10.58 17.94 -31.02
CA SER A 45 11.00 19.04 -31.87
C SER A 45 11.70 18.43 -33.09
N ASN A 46 11.13 18.64 -34.27
CA ASN A 46 11.75 18.28 -35.53
C ASN A 46 12.95 19.22 -35.75
N PRO A 47 14.18 18.71 -35.98
CA PRO A 47 15.27 19.57 -36.41
C PRO A 47 15.02 20.05 -37.84
N SER A 48 15.41 21.31 -38.06
CA SER A 48 15.27 22.14 -39.26
C SER A 48 15.96 21.58 -40.49
#